data_AF-A0A973X6F4-F1
#
_entry.id   AF-A0A973X6F4-F1
#
_cell.length_a   1.000
_cell.length_b   1.000
_cell.length_c   1.000
_cell.angle_alpha   90.00
_cell.angle_beta   90.00
_cell.angle_gamma   90.00
#
_symmetry.space_group_name_H-M   'P 1'
#
loop_
_entity.id
_entity.type
_entity.pdbx_description
1 polymer ?
#
loop_
_entity_poly.entity_id
_entity_poly.type
_entity_poly.pdbx_seq_one_letter_code
_entity_poly.pdbx_strand_id
1 'polypeptide(L)'
;MSPASKPKLVTKRPKAPVAVAEATTGADDRYRAPALDKGLDILELLAQQPQGLTRAEIVKQMDRSASEIYRMLERLVARQYVMRSLSGDRYALSLKLFALANMHPPMNRLVNQALPVMDAFARQGEQSCHLGVYDRGNVLIAAQINSPRGWSFSLHRGARVGLLDT
;
A
#
# COMPACT_ATOMS: atom_id res chain seq x y z
N MET A 1 44.97 55.35 -23.97
CA MET A 1 44.62 53.95 -24.31
C MET A 1 43.31 53.62 -23.63
N SER A 2 42.29 53.37 -24.44
CA SER A 2 40.98 52.85 -24.05
C SER A 2 41.09 51.34 -23.67
N PRO A 3 40.03 50.63 -23.24
CA PRO A 3 39.83 50.18 -21.86
C PRO A 3 39.83 48.65 -21.71
N ALA A 4 40.18 48.11 -20.54
CA ALA A 4 39.96 46.69 -20.23
C ALA A 4 38.66 46.52 -19.41
N SER A 5 37.55 46.49 -20.14
CA SER A 5 36.23 46.10 -19.64
C SER A 5 36.27 44.65 -19.14
N LYS A 6 36.00 44.44 -17.84
CA LYS A 6 35.83 43.10 -17.26
C LYS A 6 34.68 42.37 -17.96
N PRO A 7 34.83 41.09 -18.33
CA PRO A 7 33.78 40.34 -19.01
C PRO A 7 32.64 39.98 -18.05
N LYS A 8 31.40 40.27 -18.44
CA LYS A 8 30.18 39.78 -17.78
C LYS A 8 30.02 38.30 -18.06
N LEU A 9 30.18 37.45 -17.04
CA LEU A 9 29.81 36.04 -17.13
C LEU A 9 28.29 35.91 -16.98
N VAL A 10 27.59 35.91 -18.11
CA VAL A 10 26.16 35.58 -18.19
C VAL A 10 26.01 34.07 -18.07
N THR A 11 25.74 33.57 -16.87
CA THR A 11 25.38 32.17 -16.66
C THR A 11 23.92 31.95 -17.09
N LYS A 12 23.73 31.59 -18.35
CA LYS A 12 22.46 31.04 -18.86
C LYS A 12 22.07 29.82 -18.03
N ARG A 13 20.99 29.93 -17.26
CA ARG A 13 20.29 28.77 -16.68
C ARG A 13 19.74 27.91 -17.84
N PRO A 14 20.09 26.63 -17.97
CA PRO A 14 19.39 25.75 -18.89
C PRO A 14 18.00 25.42 -18.31
N LYS A 15 16.96 25.82 -19.05
CA LYS A 15 15.56 25.44 -18.80
C LYS A 15 15.34 24.05 -19.39
N ALA A 16 15.41 23.01 -18.57
CA ALA A 16 14.96 21.68 -18.94
C ALA A 16 13.51 21.49 -18.45
N PRO A 17 12.56 21.13 -19.33
CA PRO A 17 11.22 20.75 -18.90
C PRO A 17 11.30 19.31 -18.38
N VAL A 18 11.10 19.10 -17.08
CA VAL A 18 10.84 17.74 -16.58
C VAL A 18 9.37 17.47 -16.86
N ALA A 19 9.11 17.02 -18.08
CA ALA A 19 7.84 16.41 -18.44
C ALA A 19 7.66 15.19 -17.53
N VAL A 20 6.67 15.26 -16.63
CA VAL A 20 6.19 14.10 -15.89
C VAL A 20 5.55 13.21 -16.93
N ALA A 21 6.26 12.14 -17.31
CA ALA A 21 5.73 11.12 -18.18
C ALA A 21 4.61 10.41 -17.41
N GLU A 22 3.36 10.78 -17.70
CA GLU A 22 2.20 9.92 -17.45
C GLU A 22 2.45 8.61 -18.19
N ALA A 23 2.79 7.57 -17.43
CA ALA A 23 2.94 6.23 -17.96
C ALA A 23 1.55 5.68 -18.35
N THR A 24 1.15 6.01 -19.57
CA THR A 24 0.44 5.14 -20.53
C THR A 24 -0.73 4.30 -19.99
N THR A 25 -1.94 4.87 -19.95
CA THR A 25 -3.22 4.15 -19.83
C THR A 25 -3.65 3.45 -21.14
N GLY A 26 -2.71 3.02 -21.98
CA GLY A 26 -2.99 2.68 -23.39
C GLY A 26 -2.70 1.25 -23.84
N ALA A 27 -2.21 0.35 -22.97
CA ALA A 27 -1.66 -0.95 -23.39
C ALA A 27 -2.34 -2.19 -22.79
N ASP A 28 -3.48 -2.07 -22.11
CA ASP A 28 -3.92 -3.12 -21.17
C ASP A 28 -5.16 -3.94 -21.56
N ASP A 29 -5.81 -3.67 -22.68
CA ASP A 29 -7.10 -4.34 -22.99
C ASP A 29 -6.93 -5.76 -23.59
N ARG A 30 -5.74 -6.10 -24.07
CA ARG A 30 -5.45 -7.39 -24.73
C ARG A 30 -5.06 -8.52 -23.77
N TYR A 31 -4.81 -8.20 -22.50
CA TYR A 31 -4.39 -9.17 -21.47
C TYR A 31 -5.23 -9.02 -20.18
N ARG A 32 -6.45 -8.49 -20.29
CA ARG A 32 -7.36 -8.47 -19.14
C ARG A 32 -7.73 -9.89 -18.76
N ALA A 33 -7.58 -10.19 -17.48
CA ALA A 33 -8.12 -11.39 -16.86
C ALA A 33 -9.22 -10.95 -15.89
N PRO A 34 -10.45 -10.65 -16.38
CA PRO A 34 -11.48 -10.01 -15.55
C PRO A 34 -11.85 -10.83 -14.31
N ALA A 35 -11.68 -12.15 -14.36
CA ALA A 35 -11.91 -13.01 -13.21
C ALA A 35 -10.84 -12.85 -12.11
N LEU A 36 -9.59 -12.57 -12.48
CA LEU A 36 -8.52 -12.30 -11.52
C LEU A 36 -8.76 -10.96 -10.81
N ASP A 37 -9.03 -9.91 -11.58
CA ASP A 37 -9.30 -8.57 -11.05
C ASP A 37 -10.45 -8.63 -10.03
N LYS A 38 -11.57 -9.26 -10.42
CA LYS A 38 -12.71 -9.50 -9.51
C LYS A 38 -12.33 -10.26 -8.25
N GLY A 39 -11.43 -11.24 -8.37
CA GLY A 39 -10.95 -12.00 -7.22
C GLY A 39 -10.12 -11.15 -6.26
N LEU A 40 -9.29 -10.25 -6.79
CA LEU A 40 -8.49 -9.31 -6.00
C LEU A 40 -9.38 -8.26 -5.32
N ASP A 41 -10.37 -7.72 -6.03
CA ASP A 41 -11.34 -6.77 -5.48
C ASP A 41 -12.06 -7.36 -4.24
N ILE A 42 -12.43 -8.66 -4.27
CA ILE A 42 -13.04 -9.34 -3.11
C ILE A 42 -12.07 -9.38 -1.92
N LEU A 43 -10.79 -9.63 -2.15
CA LEU A 43 -9.80 -9.69 -1.06
C LEU A 43 -9.61 -8.31 -0.43
N GLU A 44 -9.55 -7.26 -1.25
CA GLU A 44 -9.42 -5.87 -0.79
C GLU A 44 -10.65 -5.39 -0.03
N LEU A 45 -11.85 -5.79 -0.49
CA LEU A 45 -13.09 -5.56 0.22
C LEU A 45 -13.09 -6.24 1.59
N LEU A 46 -12.77 -7.54 1.65
CA LEU A 46 -12.75 -8.28 2.90
C LEU A 46 -11.65 -7.80 3.87
N ALA A 47 -10.55 -7.22 3.36
CA ALA A 47 -9.48 -6.64 4.19
C ALA A 47 -9.97 -5.47 5.05
N GLN A 48 -11.03 -4.78 4.63
CA GLN A 48 -11.62 -3.64 5.34
C GLN A 48 -12.74 -4.05 6.31
N GLN A 49 -13.04 -5.36 6.41
CA GLN A 49 -14.22 -5.87 7.11
C GLN A 49 -13.80 -6.89 8.19
N PRO A 50 -13.50 -6.43 9.42
CA PRO A 50 -12.99 -7.29 10.50
C PRO A 50 -13.88 -8.47 10.85
N GLN A 51 -15.21 -8.31 10.71
CA GLN A 51 -16.21 -9.33 11.00
C GLN A 51 -16.56 -10.21 9.78
N GLY A 52 -15.90 -9.97 8.65
CA GLY A 52 -16.26 -10.58 7.37
C GLY A 52 -17.63 -10.13 6.85
N LEU A 53 -17.96 -10.59 5.65
CA LEU A 53 -19.20 -10.26 4.97
C LEU A 53 -19.95 -11.51 4.54
N THR A 54 -21.28 -11.43 4.56
CA THR A 54 -22.15 -12.41 3.93
C THR A 54 -22.08 -12.29 2.41
N ARG A 55 -22.49 -13.34 1.69
CA ARG A 55 -22.55 -13.32 0.22
C ARG A 55 -23.37 -12.15 -0.32
N ALA A 56 -24.51 -11.86 0.31
CA ALA A 56 -25.41 -10.80 -0.14
C ALA A 56 -24.78 -9.41 0.04
N GLU A 57 -24.06 -9.20 1.14
CA GLU A 57 -23.34 -7.94 1.39
C GLU A 57 -22.21 -7.75 0.37
N ILE A 58 -21.46 -8.81 0.03
CA ILE A 58 -20.39 -8.74 -0.99
C ILE A 58 -20.98 -8.37 -2.36
N VAL A 59 -22.05 -9.05 -2.78
CA VAL A 59 -22.73 -8.77 -4.05
C VAL A 59 -23.21 -7.32 -4.12
N LYS A 60 -23.80 -6.82 -3.03
CA LYS A 60 -24.30 -5.44 -2.94
C LYS A 60 -23.17 -4.42 -3.02
N GLN A 61 -22.04 -4.66 -2.34
CA GLN A 61 -20.93 -3.71 -2.30
C GLN A 61 -20.12 -3.70 -3.61
N MET A 62 -20.06 -4.83 -4.31
CA MET A 62 -19.31 -4.91 -5.56
C MET A 62 -20.12 -4.51 -6.80
N ASP A 63 -21.45 -4.41 -6.69
CA ASP A 63 -22.36 -4.15 -7.80
C ASP A 63 -22.16 -5.12 -8.97
N ARG A 64 -22.21 -6.43 -8.67
CA ARG A 64 -21.96 -7.52 -9.64
C ARG A 64 -22.99 -8.64 -9.52
N SER A 65 -23.00 -9.57 -10.48
CA SER A 65 -23.92 -10.71 -10.42
C SER A 65 -23.56 -11.69 -9.31
N ALA A 66 -24.58 -12.25 -8.66
CA ALA A 66 -24.39 -13.23 -7.58
C ALA A 66 -23.64 -14.49 -8.01
N SER A 67 -23.83 -14.92 -9.27
CA SER A 67 -23.16 -16.09 -9.84
C SER A 67 -21.65 -15.87 -10.01
N GLU A 68 -21.25 -14.68 -10.46
CA GLU A 68 -19.82 -14.34 -10.60
C GLU A 68 -19.11 -14.28 -9.25
N ILE A 69 -19.69 -13.56 -8.29
CA ILE A 69 -19.14 -13.46 -6.92
C ILE A 69 -19.03 -14.83 -6.28
N TYR A 70 -20.03 -15.68 -6.45
CA TYR A 70 -20.01 -17.04 -5.94
C TYR A 70 -18.84 -17.85 -6.51
N ARG A 71 -18.67 -17.86 -7.84
CA ARG A 71 -17.55 -18.57 -8.49
C ARG A 71 -16.21 -18.07 -7.97
N MET A 72 -16.03 -16.76 -7.80
CA MET A 72 -14.78 -16.21 -7.28
C MET A 72 -14.53 -16.59 -5.82
N LEU A 73 -15.54 -16.46 -4.95
CA LEU A 73 -15.46 -16.85 -3.54
C LEU A 73 -15.10 -18.32 -3.37
N GLU A 74 -15.73 -19.23 -4.13
CA GLU A 74 -15.40 -20.66 -4.06
C GLU A 74 -13.94 -20.92 -4.47
N ARG A 75 -13.40 -20.20 -5.46
CA ARG A 75 -11.98 -20.32 -5.84
C ARG A 75 -11.06 -19.77 -4.76
N LEU A 76 -11.40 -18.66 -4.13
CA LEU A 76 -10.63 -18.06 -3.04
C LEU A 76 -10.65 -18.95 -1.79
N VAL A 77 -11.79 -19.58 -1.48
CA VAL A 77 -11.93 -20.56 -0.39
C VAL A 77 -11.15 -21.85 -0.71
N ALA A 78 -11.28 -22.40 -1.92
CA ALA A 78 -10.53 -23.60 -2.32
C ALA A 78 -9.02 -23.37 -2.25
N ARG A 79 -8.56 -22.15 -2.58
CA ARG A 79 -7.16 -21.75 -2.48
C ARG A 79 -6.76 -21.25 -1.09
N GLN A 80 -7.64 -21.33 -0.09
CA GLN A 80 -7.37 -20.95 1.30
C GLN A 80 -6.97 -19.47 1.45
N TYR A 81 -7.41 -18.57 0.57
CA TYR A 81 -7.25 -17.13 0.78
C TYR A 81 -8.37 -16.57 1.66
N VAL A 82 -9.58 -17.08 1.48
CA VAL A 82 -10.78 -16.73 2.23
C VAL A 82 -11.23 -17.96 3.02
N MET A 83 -11.76 -17.73 4.22
CA MET A 83 -12.38 -18.75 5.06
C MET A 83 -13.86 -18.42 5.29
N ARG A 84 -14.64 -19.46 5.60
CA ARG A 84 -16.03 -19.30 6.05
C ARG A 84 -16.07 -19.32 7.57
N SER A 85 -16.94 -18.51 8.15
CA SER A 85 -17.27 -18.57 9.58
C SER A 85 -17.79 -19.96 9.95
N LEU A 86 -17.66 -20.34 11.22
CA LEU A 86 -18.25 -21.56 11.78
C LEU A 86 -19.77 -21.60 11.61
N SER A 87 -20.41 -20.43 11.62
CA SER A 87 -21.85 -20.26 11.34
C SER A 87 -22.19 -20.41 9.84
N GLY A 88 -21.20 -20.48 8.96
CA GLY A 88 -21.33 -20.79 7.53
C GLY A 88 -21.80 -19.65 6.62
N ASP A 89 -22.20 -18.51 7.19
CA ASP A 89 -22.86 -17.41 6.47
C ASP A 89 -21.89 -16.30 6.02
N ARG A 90 -20.79 -16.12 6.75
CA ARG A 90 -19.80 -15.04 6.52
C ARG A 90 -18.50 -15.55 5.93
N TYR A 91 -17.93 -14.74 5.05
CA TYR A 91 -16.61 -14.91 4.46
C TYR A 91 -15.65 -13.90 5.08
N ALA A 92 -14.45 -14.35 5.46
CA ALA A 92 -13.40 -13.53 6.04
C ALA A 92 -12.04 -13.90 5.43
N LEU A 93 -11.07 -12.98 5.50
CA LEU A 93 -9.70 -13.31 5.09
C LEU A 93 -9.08 -14.35 6.02
N SER A 94 -8.35 -15.29 5.44
CA SER A 94 -7.50 -16.21 6.19
C SER A 94 -6.12 -15.60 6.46
N LEU A 95 -5.31 -16.28 7.27
CA LEU A 95 -3.90 -15.91 7.50
C LEU A 95 -2.97 -16.20 6.30
N LYS A 96 -3.47 -16.76 5.20
CA LYS A 96 -2.62 -17.09 4.04
C LYS A 96 -1.94 -15.86 3.43
N LEU A 97 -2.67 -14.74 3.33
CA LEU A 97 -2.09 -13.50 2.81
C LEU A 97 -0.96 -12.98 3.71
N PHE A 98 -1.13 -13.10 5.04
CA PHE A 98 -0.08 -12.77 6.00
C PHE A 98 1.16 -13.69 5.83
N ALA A 99 0.96 -14.99 5.66
CA ALA A 99 2.05 -15.93 5.41
C ALA A 99 2.80 -15.58 4.11
N LEU A 100 2.08 -15.35 3.01
CA LEU A 100 2.68 -14.99 1.72
C LEU A 100 3.48 -13.68 1.78
N ALA A 101 2.93 -12.65 2.46
CA ALA A 101 3.62 -11.38 2.65
C ALA A 101 4.94 -11.53 3.42
N ASN A 102 5.04 -12.51 4.32
CA ASN A 102 6.24 -12.77 5.13
C ASN A 102 7.19 -13.80 4.51
N MET A 103 6.81 -14.51 3.44
CA MET A 103 7.68 -15.48 2.75
C MET A 103 8.81 -14.82 1.94
N HIS A 104 8.64 -13.56 1.53
CA HIS A 104 9.70 -12.78 0.88
C HIS A 104 10.29 -11.77 1.88
N PRO A 105 11.54 -11.96 2.34
CA PRO A 105 12.09 -11.23 3.48
C PRO A 105 12.87 -9.92 3.20
N PRO A 106 12.96 -9.29 2.00
CA PRO A 106 13.74 -8.06 1.89
C PRO A 106 13.19 -6.96 2.82
N MET A 107 11.87 -6.94 3.05
CA MET A 107 11.24 -6.03 4.01
C MET A 107 11.57 -6.41 5.47
N ASN A 108 11.52 -7.69 5.82
CA ASN A 108 11.75 -8.15 7.20
C ASN A 108 13.17 -7.86 7.68
N ARG A 109 14.19 -7.99 6.81
CA ARG A 109 15.57 -7.62 7.16
C ARG A 109 15.71 -6.13 7.44
N LEU A 110 15.11 -5.28 6.59
CA LEU A 110 15.09 -3.84 6.79
C LEU A 110 14.40 -3.45 8.10
N VAL A 111 13.19 -3.97 8.33
CA VAL A 111 12.41 -3.68 9.55
C VAL A 111 13.17 -4.12 10.80
N ASN A 112 13.72 -5.34 10.82
CA ASN A 112 14.43 -5.85 12.00
C ASN A 112 15.67 -5.03 12.36
N GLN A 113 16.38 -4.49 11.36
CA GLN A 113 17.52 -3.60 11.61
C GLN A 113 17.09 -2.19 12.00
N ALA A 114 15.96 -1.70 11.49
CA ALA A 114 15.46 -0.37 11.79
C ALA A 114 14.84 -0.26 13.18
N LEU A 115 14.15 -1.30 13.67
CA LEU A 115 13.39 -1.27 14.92
C LEU A 115 14.20 -0.76 16.15
N PRO A 116 15.42 -1.25 16.43
CA PRO A 116 16.21 -0.75 17.57
C PRO A 116 16.57 0.73 17.45
N VAL A 117 16.88 1.19 16.23
CA VAL A 117 17.24 2.60 15.96
C VAL A 117 16.01 3.49 16.10
N MET A 118 14.86 3.05 15.59
CA MET A 118 13.58 3.75 15.72
C MET A 118 13.13 3.86 17.18
N ASP A 119 13.29 2.81 17.99
CA ASP A 119 12.96 2.83 19.42
C ASP A 119 13.84 3.81 20.19
N ALA A 120 15.15 3.80 19.96
CA ALA A 120 16.06 4.77 20.57
C ALA A 120 15.69 6.21 20.20
N PHE A 121 15.38 6.46 18.92
CA PHE A 121 14.93 7.77 18.45
C PHE A 121 13.61 8.20 19.09
N ALA A 122 12.60 7.31 19.11
CA ALA A 122 11.29 7.60 19.68
C ALA A 122 11.38 7.91 21.19
N ARG A 123 12.26 7.21 21.92
CA ARG A 123 12.52 7.46 23.34
C ARG A 123 13.21 8.80 23.58
N GLN A 124 14.21 9.13 22.77
CA GLN A 124 14.96 10.38 22.91
C GLN A 124 14.13 11.60 22.51
N GLY A 125 13.35 11.49 21.42
CA GLY A 125 12.52 12.57 20.91
C GLY A 125 11.15 12.67 21.58
N GLU A 126 10.75 11.68 22.38
CA GLU A 126 9.40 11.55 22.94
C GLU A 126 8.27 11.63 21.89
N GLN A 127 8.57 11.23 20.66
CA GLN A 127 7.64 11.25 19.51
C GLN A 127 7.50 9.86 18.90
N SER A 128 6.41 9.64 18.16
CA SER A 128 6.27 8.44 17.33
C SER A 128 7.27 8.46 16.17
N CYS A 129 7.71 7.27 15.76
CA CYS A 129 8.63 7.08 14.64
C CYS A 129 8.00 6.10 13.64
N HIS A 130 7.97 6.47 12.37
CA HIS A 130 7.39 5.65 11.30
C HIS A 130 8.45 5.36 10.23
N LEU A 131 8.52 4.11 9.80
CA LEU A 131 9.35 3.69 8.68
C LEU A 131 8.47 3.58 7.43
N GLY A 132 8.61 4.56 6.54
CA GLY A 132 7.96 4.58 5.23
C GLY A 132 8.82 3.96 4.14
N VAL A 133 8.22 3.17 3.25
CA VAL A 133 8.84 2.63 2.03
C VAL A 133 8.07 3.15 0.83
N TYR A 134 8.78 3.68 -0.16
CA TYR A 134 8.15 4.14 -1.40
C TYR A 134 7.61 2.96 -2.22
N ASP A 135 6.34 3.04 -2.60
CA ASP A 135 5.67 2.11 -3.51
C ASP A 135 4.70 2.87 -4.42
N ARG A 136 5.00 2.90 -5.72
CA ARG A 136 4.12 3.40 -6.79
C ARG A 136 3.46 4.75 -6.45
N GLY A 137 4.28 5.78 -6.18
CA GLY A 137 3.80 7.13 -5.87
C GLY A 137 3.24 7.32 -4.44
N ASN A 138 3.25 6.27 -3.62
CA ASN A 138 2.77 6.32 -2.24
C ASN A 138 3.91 5.96 -1.26
N VAL A 139 3.80 6.44 -0.02
CA VAL A 139 4.61 5.95 1.09
C VAL A 139 3.80 4.89 1.84
N LEU A 140 4.30 3.67 1.86
CA LEU A 140 3.76 2.56 2.64
C LEU A 140 4.42 2.50 4.01
N ILE A 141 3.66 2.53 5.10
CA ILE A 141 4.22 2.39 6.45
C ILE A 141 4.55 0.91 6.73
N ALA A 142 5.84 0.59 6.71
CA ALA A 142 6.35 -0.77 6.94
C ALA A 142 6.52 -1.11 8.43
N ALA A 143 6.88 -0.12 9.26
CA ALA A 143 7.00 -0.28 10.71
C ALA A 143 6.70 1.03 11.45
N GLN A 144 6.32 0.93 12.72
CA GLN A 144 6.09 2.09 13.59
C GLN A 144 6.51 1.80 15.03
N ILE A 145 6.97 2.82 15.74
CA ILE A 145 7.14 2.88 17.19
C ILE A 145 6.29 4.04 17.70
N ASN A 146 5.43 3.77 18.69
CA ASN A 146 4.59 4.80 19.30
C ASN A 146 5.43 5.70 20.24
N SER A 147 4.96 6.92 20.49
CA SER A 147 5.61 7.77 21.49
C SER A 147 5.58 7.07 22.87
N PRO A 148 6.65 7.19 23.67
CA PRO A 148 6.61 6.79 25.08
C PRO A 148 5.64 7.65 25.93
N ARG A 149 5.14 8.77 25.41
CA ARG A 149 4.11 9.59 26.07
C ARG A 149 2.71 9.18 25.64
N GLY A 150 1.72 9.44 26.50
CA GLY A 150 0.35 8.95 26.33
C GLY A 150 -0.40 9.46 25.08
N TRP A 151 0.07 10.52 24.42
CA TRP A 151 -0.51 11.03 23.17
C TRP A 151 0.49 10.90 22.02
N SER A 152 0.07 10.29 20.91
CA SER A 152 0.90 10.16 19.70
C SER A 152 0.03 10.17 18.44
N PHE A 153 0.53 10.77 17.37
CA PHE A 153 0.01 10.56 16.02
C PHE A 153 0.60 9.25 15.49
N SER A 154 -0.25 8.29 15.10
CA SER A 154 0.20 7.00 14.58
C SER A 154 -0.47 6.66 13.24
N LEU A 155 0.36 6.31 12.25
CA LEU A 155 -0.07 5.77 10.97
C LEU A 155 0.06 4.25 11.03
N HIS A 156 -1.07 3.55 10.99
CA HIS A 156 -1.10 2.09 11.05
C HIS A 156 -0.18 1.46 10.01
N ARG A 157 0.49 0.35 10.37
CA ARG A 157 1.24 -0.46 9.40
C ARG A 157 0.34 -0.84 8.23
N GLY A 158 0.84 -0.67 7.01
CA GLY A 158 0.07 -0.87 5.78
C GLY A 158 -0.69 0.38 5.30
N ALA A 159 -0.72 1.48 6.05
CA ALA A 159 -1.25 2.74 5.56
C ALA A 159 -0.46 3.24 4.34
N ARG A 160 -1.18 3.79 3.36
CA ARG A 160 -0.61 4.46 2.17
C ARG A 160 -0.84 5.96 2.32
N VAL A 161 0.23 6.73 2.25
CA VAL A 161 0.16 8.20 2.27
C VAL A 161 0.67 8.74 0.93
N GLY A 162 -0.04 9.70 0.35
CA GLY A 162 0.37 10.34 -0.90
C GLY A 162 1.70 11.06 -0.72
N LEU A 163 2.65 10.85 -1.64
CA LEU A 163 3.99 11.44 -1.53
C LEU A 163 3.98 12.98 -1.64
N LEU A 164 2.93 13.54 -2.22
CA LEU A 164 2.75 14.98 -2.42
C LEU A 164 1.86 15.63 -1.34
N ASP A 165 1.22 14.81 -0.49
CA ASP A 165 0.25 15.23 0.53
C ASP A 165 0.78 15.05 1.97
N THR A 166 2.04 14.61 2.13
CA THR A 166 2.79 14.52 3.41
C THR A 166 3.42 15.84 3.81
#